data_AF-A0A2E5AQL3-F1
#
_entry.id   AF-A0A2E5AQL3-F1
#
_cell.length_a   1.000
_cell.length_b   1.000
_cell.length_c   1.000
_cell.angle_alpha   90.00
_cell.angle_beta   90.00
_cell.angle_gamma   90.00
#
_symmetry.space_group_name_H-M   'P 1'
#
loop_
_entity.id
_entity.type
_entity.pdbx_description
1 polymer ?
#
loop_
_entity_poly.entity_id
_entity_poly.type
_entity_poly.pdbx_seq_one_letter_code
_entity_poly.pdbx_strand_id
1 'polypeptide(L)'
;WEQLSNFPGGTRGYAYGVSNEIYAFVGFGSNESGYPNDFWRYDIINNLWEELANFPDIGRNHPAMILVNDKVYMGLGSVDGENLGDWWEYNITQNTWTEKANFEFGDRHHPFYFSLGDYPYVGFGHGNYINNNINIYNDFYKYKPEDNEWIQLNDFPSEARVAGTQFSFNNRGYILSGDGDDHGPLDSGELWEYNPISDQWTQLDSHPGEARWAPGSFVIDCYVYLTSGYEGDTDTYYNDLIRYKLSEECGCTNLNAFNYNINSTIDDGSCCYISGCTNSNSINFNQDACFDDGSCIPIILGCDNILASNYNEFANLNSSFTGPDYMDLGTGSYHYNDLWNMVFDCNEDVTIKSIDLLAETNFNIQIEIIDLNNNQVYLQEFNLITGLNQIELNAEISAGEDYQIGIIGENQGLYRNNNISSDVFPINLLDIIEINSNTTDSPLDYYYYFYNWQLEINCENILGCTDQNACNYNENATDDDGTCQFSGDDCIIPGSIGPDIEYGLWNENCECIFDNSNLNSHIESNKIIRKLDILGRNTNMMNKIIFELNSNGLVEKKLFIE
;
A
#
# COMPACT_ATOMS: atom_id res chain seq x y z
N TRP A 1 13.80 -10.00 15.47
CA TRP A 1 14.96 -9.49 16.23
C TRP A 1 14.90 -10.01 17.65
N GLU A 2 16.02 -10.49 18.16
CA GLU A 2 16.22 -10.83 19.58
C GLU A 2 17.37 -10.00 20.15
N GLN A 3 17.31 -9.69 21.45
CA GLN A 3 18.37 -8.91 22.09
C GLN A 3 19.53 -9.83 22.51
N LEU A 4 20.72 -9.53 21.99
CA LEU A 4 21.97 -10.16 22.39
C LEU A 4 22.60 -9.45 23.61
N SER A 5 23.69 -10.01 24.14
CA SER A 5 24.47 -9.38 25.23
C SER A 5 24.90 -7.96 24.86
N ASN A 6 24.64 -7.01 25.75
CA ASN A 6 24.96 -5.60 25.50
C ASN A 6 26.46 -5.40 25.22
N PHE A 7 26.77 -4.54 24.26
CA PHE A 7 28.14 -4.15 23.92
C PHE A 7 28.85 -3.47 25.11
N PRO A 8 29.96 -4.01 25.65
CA PRO A 8 30.61 -3.48 26.85
C PRO A 8 31.37 -2.17 26.63
N GLY A 9 31.75 -1.85 25.38
CA GLY A 9 32.47 -0.62 25.05
C GLY A 9 31.66 0.67 25.26
N GLY A 10 30.36 0.56 25.57
CA GLY A 10 29.49 1.71 25.81
C GLY A 10 28.96 2.36 24.53
N THR A 11 28.01 3.29 24.70
CA THR A 11 27.29 3.96 23.61
C THR A 11 28.21 4.82 22.76
N ARG A 12 28.08 4.72 21.44
CA ARG A 12 28.88 5.48 20.47
C ARG A 12 28.19 5.49 19.11
N GLY A 13 28.45 6.53 18.32
CA GLY A 13 28.10 6.59 16.90
C GLY A 13 29.30 6.21 16.03
N TYR A 14 29.05 5.94 14.74
CA TYR A 14 30.09 5.76 13.71
C TYR A 14 31.09 4.63 13.97
N ALA A 15 30.75 3.71 14.88
CA ALA A 15 31.50 2.50 15.11
C ALA A 15 31.29 1.52 13.96
N TYR A 16 32.29 0.67 13.75
CA TYR A 16 32.25 -0.33 12.68
C TYR A 16 32.49 -1.72 13.24
N GLY A 17 31.99 -2.70 12.51
CA GLY A 17 32.25 -4.09 12.80
C GLY A 17 32.32 -4.95 11.55
N VAL A 18 33.06 -6.05 11.68
CA VAL A 18 33.20 -7.11 10.68
C VAL A 18 33.02 -8.45 11.36
N SER A 19 32.55 -9.45 10.64
CA SER A 19 32.29 -10.76 11.21
C SER A 19 32.72 -11.89 10.30
N ASN A 20 32.91 -13.05 10.93
CA ASN A 20 32.81 -14.35 10.29
C ASN A 20 31.70 -15.15 11.00
N GLU A 21 31.59 -16.44 10.67
CA GLU A 21 30.54 -17.32 11.22
C GLU A 21 30.64 -17.56 12.74
N ILE A 22 31.79 -17.25 13.36
CA ILE A 22 32.08 -17.57 14.76
C ILE A 22 32.13 -16.29 15.61
N TYR A 23 32.74 -15.24 15.06
CA TYR A 23 33.07 -14.02 15.79
C TYR A 23 32.65 -12.77 15.01
N ALA A 24 32.16 -11.77 15.74
CA ALA A 24 32.14 -10.39 15.27
C ALA A 24 33.21 -9.57 15.98
N PHE A 25 33.83 -8.64 15.27
CA PHE A 25 34.83 -7.71 15.78
C PHE A 25 34.29 -6.31 15.67
N VAL A 26 34.32 -5.54 16.76
CA VAL A 26 33.70 -4.21 16.85
C VAL A 26 34.65 -3.25 17.57
N GLY A 27 34.74 -2.02 17.07
CA GLY A 27 35.53 -0.96 17.72
C GLY A 27 35.30 0.40 17.09
N PHE A 28 36.12 1.36 17.52
CA PHE A 28 36.16 2.73 16.98
C PHE A 28 34.84 3.49 17.17
N GLY A 29 34.64 4.56 16.40
CA GLY A 29 33.53 5.50 16.52
C GLY A 29 33.86 6.67 17.45
N SER A 30 32.81 7.37 17.88
CA SER A 30 32.94 8.49 18.80
C SER A 30 31.81 8.55 19.82
N ASN A 31 32.12 9.14 20.97
CA ASN A 31 31.18 9.41 22.05
C ASN A 31 31.54 10.73 22.75
N GLU A 32 30.85 11.07 23.83
CA GLU A 32 31.09 12.31 24.60
C GLU A 32 32.52 12.42 25.16
N SER A 33 33.27 11.31 25.25
CA SER A 33 34.65 11.26 25.73
C SER A 33 35.69 11.29 24.59
N GLY A 34 35.26 11.49 23.34
CA GLY A 34 36.13 11.57 22.17
C GLY A 34 36.07 10.28 21.33
N TYR A 35 37.25 9.78 20.95
CA TYR A 35 37.41 8.70 19.99
C TYR A 35 38.00 7.45 20.65
N PRO A 36 37.18 6.46 21.06
CA PRO A 36 37.68 5.25 21.69
C PRO A 36 38.57 4.43 20.76
N ASN A 37 39.64 3.85 21.31
CA ASN A 37 40.56 2.94 20.63
C ASN A 37 40.45 1.49 21.14
N ASP A 38 39.38 1.19 21.86
CA ASP A 38 39.07 -0.15 22.33
C ASP A 38 38.62 -1.05 21.17
N PHE A 39 38.96 -2.33 21.29
CA PHE A 39 38.67 -3.32 20.28
C PHE A 39 38.08 -4.57 20.92
N TRP A 40 36.94 -5.03 20.41
CA TRP A 40 36.16 -6.08 21.05
C TRP A 40 35.85 -7.20 20.09
N ARG A 41 35.78 -8.41 20.63
CA ARG A 41 35.27 -9.61 19.96
C ARG A 41 33.99 -10.06 20.62
N TYR A 42 32.99 -10.36 19.82
CA TYR A 42 31.76 -11.03 20.23
C TYR A 42 31.78 -12.48 19.72
N ASP A 43 31.65 -13.43 20.64
CA ASP A 43 31.42 -14.84 20.35
C ASP A 43 29.92 -15.06 20.11
N ILE A 44 29.58 -15.31 18.84
CA ILE A 44 28.20 -15.42 18.37
C ILE A 44 27.51 -16.64 18.98
N ILE A 45 28.24 -17.76 19.13
CA ILE A 45 27.69 -19.03 19.62
C ILE A 45 27.42 -18.95 21.12
N ASN A 46 28.32 -18.32 21.87
CA ASN A 46 28.25 -18.27 23.33
C ASN A 46 27.56 -17.01 23.87
N ASN A 47 27.26 -16.02 23.01
CA ASN A 47 26.69 -14.73 23.38
C ASN A 47 27.56 -13.97 24.42
N LEU A 48 28.87 -13.95 24.18
CA LEU A 48 29.86 -13.37 25.10
C LEU A 48 30.76 -12.36 24.41
N TRP A 49 31.12 -11.30 25.13
CA TRP A 49 32.09 -10.29 24.69
C TRP A 49 33.45 -10.48 25.36
N GLU A 50 34.51 -10.21 24.61
CA GLU A 50 35.89 -10.19 25.07
C GLU A 50 36.58 -8.92 24.57
N GLU A 51 37.24 -8.21 25.48
CA GLU A 51 38.10 -7.08 25.12
C GLU A 51 39.42 -7.60 24.56
N LEU A 52 39.80 -7.12 23.39
CA LEU A 52 41.05 -7.45 22.71
C LEU A 52 42.11 -6.38 22.97
N ALA A 53 43.29 -6.53 22.39
CA ALA A 53 44.32 -5.50 22.44
C ALA A 53 43.81 -4.21 21.78
N ASN A 54 43.85 -3.12 22.55
CA ASN A 54 43.47 -1.80 22.08
C ASN A 54 44.32 -1.39 20.88
N PHE A 55 43.70 -0.63 19.99
CA PHE A 55 44.39 -0.02 18.87
C PHE A 55 45.47 0.95 19.39
N PRO A 56 46.73 0.83 18.93
CA PRO A 56 47.87 1.53 19.53
C PRO A 56 47.92 3.04 19.20
N ASP A 57 47.10 3.51 18.27
CA ASP A 57 47.02 4.91 17.86
C ASP A 57 45.63 5.51 18.20
N ILE A 58 45.31 6.68 17.66
CA ILE A 58 44.06 7.40 17.90
C ILE A 58 42.83 6.63 17.37
N GLY A 59 41.77 6.61 18.18
CA GLY A 59 40.44 6.20 17.72
C GLY A 59 39.92 7.13 16.62
N ARG A 60 38.83 6.74 15.94
CA ARG A 60 38.37 7.41 14.72
C ARG A 60 36.91 7.10 14.38
N ASN A 61 36.29 7.98 13.61
CA ASN A 61 35.00 7.76 12.97
C ASN A 61 35.17 7.16 11.58
N HIS A 62 34.20 6.33 11.16
CA HIS A 62 34.08 5.79 9.80
C HIS A 62 35.37 5.23 9.18
N PRO A 63 36.12 4.35 9.88
CA PRO A 63 37.27 3.70 9.29
C PRO A 63 36.84 2.70 8.20
N ALA A 64 37.77 2.40 7.29
CA ALA A 64 37.70 1.14 6.56
C ALA A 64 38.06 0.01 7.54
N MET A 65 37.25 -1.04 7.60
CA MET A 65 37.50 -2.20 8.45
C MET A 65 37.18 -3.49 7.68
N ILE A 66 38.18 -4.34 7.43
CA ILE A 66 38.03 -5.51 6.56
C ILE A 66 38.60 -6.76 7.24
N LEU A 67 37.80 -7.84 7.32
CA LEU A 67 38.26 -9.15 7.76
C LEU A 67 38.72 -9.99 6.56
N VAL A 68 39.98 -10.42 6.58
CA VAL A 68 40.59 -11.27 5.53
C VAL A 68 41.57 -12.23 6.20
N ASN A 69 41.46 -13.54 5.92
CA ASN A 69 42.45 -14.56 6.33
C ASN A 69 42.88 -14.48 7.81
N ASP A 70 41.90 -14.47 8.74
CA ASP A 70 42.10 -14.36 10.20
C ASP A 70 42.84 -13.09 10.66
N LYS A 71 42.75 -12.03 9.86
CA LYS A 71 43.27 -10.71 10.18
C LYS A 71 42.22 -9.64 9.91
N VAL A 72 42.22 -8.61 10.74
CA VAL A 72 41.42 -7.41 10.51
C VAL A 72 42.34 -6.31 10.03
N TYR A 73 42.09 -5.78 8.83
CA TYR A 73 42.72 -4.57 8.34
C TYR A 73 41.86 -3.37 8.70
N MET A 74 42.48 -2.32 9.22
CA MET A 74 41.78 -1.11 9.64
C MET A 74 42.62 0.13 9.36
N GLY A 75 41.99 1.17 8.84
CA GLY A 75 42.64 2.45 8.64
C GLY A 75 41.67 3.49 8.10
N LEU A 76 42.23 4.61 7.64
CA LEU A 76 41.43 5.75 7.15
C LEU A 76 40.47 6.28 8.23
N GLY A 77 39.38 6.93 7.85
CA GLY A 77 38.41 7.53 8.75
C GLY A 77 38.76 8.97 9.12
N SER A 78 38.17 9.47 10.20
CA SER A 78 38.38 10.86 10.64
C SER A 78 38.41 11.03 12.14
N VAL A 79 39.03 12.13 12.55
CA VAL A 79 38.87 12.78 13.85
C VAL A 79 38.43 14.23 13.62
N ASP A 80 38.29 15.01 14.69
CA ASP A 80 37.85 16.40 14.60
C ASP A 80 38.79 17.22 13.71
N GLY A 81 38.30 17.61 12.53
CA GLY A 81 38.99 18.50 11.60
C GLY A 81 40.04 17.86 10.71
N GLU A 82 40.21 16.53 10.74
CA GLU A 82 41.22 15.82 9.95
C GLU A 82 40.77 14.41 9.56
N ASN A 83 40.97 14.07 8.28
CA ASN A 83 40.85 12.71 7.75
C ASN A 83 42.19 11.99 7.85
N LEU A 84 42.15 10.66 8.00
CA LEU A 84 43.33 9.84 8.21
C LEU A 84 43.70 9.03 6.96
N GLY A 85 44.99 8.71 6.84
CA GLY A 85 45.58 7.91 5.75
C GLY A 85 46.41 6.71 6.24
N ASP A 86 46.41 6.43 7.54
CA ASP A 86 47.15 5.31 8.12
C ASP A 86 46.47 3.96 7.85
N TRP A 87 47.25 2.89 7.91
CA TRP A 87 46.79 1.53 7.63
C TRP A 87 47.40 0.51 8.60
N TRP A 88 46.57 -0.35 9.16
CA TRP A 88 46.96 -1.29 10.20
C TRP A 88 46.40 -2.68 9.97
N GLU A 89 47.12 -3.67 10.49
CA GLU A 89 46.71 -5.07 10.54
C GLU A 89 46.62 -5.51 12.00
N TYR A 90 45.48 -6.10 12.37
CA TYR A 90 45.30 -6.82 13.61
C TYR A 90 45.35 -8.33 13.35
N ASN A 91 46.27 -9.00 14.04
CA ASN A 91 46.36 -10.46 14.02
C ASN A 91 45.49 -11.05 15.13
N ILE A 92 44.42 -11.76 14.73
CA ILE A 92 43.42 -12.31 15.66
C ILE A 92 44.04 -13.35 16.61
N THR A 93 44.94 -14.21 16.11
CA THR A 93 45.54 -15.28 16.92
C THR A 93 46.55 -14.74 17.93
N GLN A 94 47.31 -13.72 17.54
CA GLN A 94 48.34 -13.12 18.38
C GLN A 94 47.80 -12.02 19.30
N ASN A 95 46.59 -11.53 19.03
CA ASN A 95 45.98 -10.39 19.71
C ASN A 95 46.90 -9.15 19.67
N THR A 96 47.38 -8.79 18.48
CA THR A 96 48.35 -7.70 18.29
C THR A 96 48.07 -6.90 17.03
N TRP A 97 48.24 -5.58 17.13
CA TRP A 97 48.24 -4.65 16.01
C TRP A 97 49.65 -4.47 15.41
N THR A 98 49.73 -4.23 14.11
CA THR A 98 50.96 -3.91 13.38
C THR A 98 50.67 -2.88 12.30
N GLU A 99 51.43 -1.79 12.30
CA GLU A 99 51.35 -0.74 11.27
C GLU A 99 51.81 -1.28 9.92
N LYS A 100 51.14 -0.85 8.85
CA LYS A 100 51.39 -1.26 7.47
C LYS A 100 51.70 -0.04 6.60
N ALA A 101 51.91 -0.26 5.30
CA ALA A 101 52.06 0.84 4.37
C ALA A 101 50.77 1.70 4.34
N ASN A 102 50.94 2.98 4.65
CA ASN A 102 49.88 3.97 4.64
C ASN A 102 49.23 4.10 3.26
N PHE A 103 48.00 4.57 3.24
CA PHE A 103 47.27 4.91 2.04
C PHE A 103 47.68 6.32 1.59
N GLU A 104 48.69 6.41 0.71
CA GLU A 104 49.28 7.69 0.30
C GLU A 104 48.52 8.40 -0.85
N PHE A 105 47.33 7.92 -1.20
CA PHE A 105 46.51 8.45 -2.31
C PHE A 105 45.42 9.43 -1.84
N GLY A 106 45.70 10.08 -0.71
CA GLY A 106 44.85 11.06 -0.04
C GLY A 106 44.09 10.46 1.14
N ASP A 107 44.01 11.20 2.23
CA ASP A 107 43.27 10.77 3.42
C ASP A 107 41.78 10.60 3.09
N ARG A 108 41.11 9.66 3.77
CA ARG A 108 39.73 9.26 3.43
C ARG A 108 38.82 9.22 4.65
N HIS A 109 37.66 9.82 4.51
CA HIS A 109 36.50 9.63 5.39
C HIS A 109 35.38 8.93 4.61
N HIS A 110 34.58 8.09 5.30
CA HIS A 110 33.57 7.23 4.68
C HIS A 110 34.06 6.42 3.47
N PRO A 111 35.21 5.72 3.57
CA PRO A 111 35.69 4.89 2.48
C PRO A 111 34.76 3.70 2.27
N PHE A 112 34.64 3.27 1.01
CA PHE A 112 34.03 1.98 0.68
C PHE A 112 35.12 0.91 0.66
N TYR A 113 34.78 -0.30 1.10
CA TYR A 113 35.75 -1.39 1.21
C TYR A 113 35.15 -2.78 1.04
N PHE A 114 35.99 -3.73 0.62
CA PHE A 114 35.57 -5.12 0.41
C PHE A 114 36.58 -6.11 0.94
N SER A 115 36.10 -7.32 1.20
CA SER A 115 36.91 -8.52 1.35
C SER A 115 36.65 -9.41 0.13
N LEU A 116 37.59 -9.44 -0.83
CA LEU A 116 37.48 -10.27 -2.03
C LEU A 116 38.66 -11.25 -2.11
N GLY A 117 38.36 -12.53 -1.90
CA GLY A 117 39.35 -13.58 -1.77
C GLY A 117 40.31 -13.28 -0.62
N ASP A 118 41.60 -13.20 -0.94
CA ASP A 118 42.66 -13.03 0.06
C ASP A 118 43.06 -11.57 0.31
N TYR A 119 42.27 -10.59 -0.16
CA TYR A 119 42.73 -9.21 -0.21
C TYR A 119 41.67 -8.19 0.24
N PRO A 120 42.10 -7.14 0.99
CA PRO A 120 41.28 -5.98 1.24
C PRO A 120 41.33 -4.99 0.07
N TYR A 121 40.17 -4.47 -0.28
CA TYR A 121 39.99 -3.44 -1.31
C TYR A 121 39.38 -2.20 -0.67
N VAL A 122 39.83 -1.02 -1.10
CA VAL A 122 39.40 0.26 -0.53
C VAL A 122 39.37 1.32 -1.63
N GLY A 123 38.39 2.21 -1.57
CA GLY A 123 38.34 3.39 -2.43
C GLY A 123 37.26 4.35 -1.96
N PHE A 124 36.87 5.26 -2.86
CA PHE A 124 35.77 6.20 -2.63
C PHE A 124 35.98 7.08 -1.39
N GLY A 125 34.88 7.63 -0.87
CA GLY A 125 34.90 8.50 0.31
C GLY A 125 35.35 9.91 -0.05
N HIS A 126 35.62 10.71 0.97
CA HIS A 126 36.04 12.09 0.77
C HIS A 126 37.31 12.46 1.52
N GLY A 127 38.01 13.47 1.02
CA GLY A 127 39.24 14.02 1.60
C GLY A 127 38.98 15.18 2.56
N ASN A 128 40.08 15.79 3.02
CA ASN A 128 40.03 17.01 3.81
C ASN A 128 39.43 18.18 3.01
N TYR A 129 38.76 19.10 3.69
CA TYR A 129 38.26 20.33 3.08
C TYR A 129 39.44 21.24 2.69
N ILE A 130 39.52 21.63 1.42
CA ILE A 130 40.52 22.57 0.90
C ILE A 130 39.75 23.77 0.34
N ASN A 131 39.93 24.95 0.95
CA ASN A 131 39.23 26.19 0.57
C ASN A 131 37.69 26.04 0.50
N ASN A 132 37.10 25.38 1.50
CA ASN A 132 35.67 25.04 1.58
C ASN A 132 35.17 24.05 0.51
N ASN A 133 36.05 23.50 -0.33
CA ASN A 133 35.68 22.43 -1.25
C ASN A 133 36.12 21.09 -0.66
N ILE A 134 35.23 20.12 -0.75
CA ILE A 134 35.50 18.73 -0.43
C ILE A 134 35.85 18.00 -1.72
N ASN A 135 36.83 17.10 -1.67
CA ASN A 135 37.13 16.23 -2.80
C ASN A 135 36.56 14.85 -2.50
N ILE A 136 35.58 14.43 -3.29
CA ILE A 136 34.98 13.10 -3.24
C ILE A 136 35.64 12.24 -4.31
N TYR A 137 36.04 11.03 -3.96
CA TYR A 137 36.85 10.18 -4.82
C TYR A 137 36.02 9.10 -5.49
N ASN A 138 36.41 8.72 -6.70
CA ASN A 138 35.94 7.55 -7.43
C ASN A 138 37.08 6.55 -7.69
N ASP A 139 38.25 6.76 -7.08
CA ASP A 139 39.40 5.89 -7.22
C ASP A 139 39.29 4.65 -6.35
N PHE A 140 40.00 3.60 -6.74
CA PHE A 140 39.84 2.28 -6.15
C PHE A 140 41.16 1.51 -6.11
N TYR A 141 41.43 0.84 -4.99
CA TYR A 141 42.71 0.21 -4.72
C TYR A 141 42.55 -1.15 -4.06
N LYS A 142 43.55 -1.99 -4.27
CA LYS A 142 43.77 -3.25 -3.59
C LYS A 142 45.04 -3.18 -2.76
N TYR A 143 44.99 -3.58 -1.51
CA TYR A 143 46.19 -3.75 -0.69
C TYR A 143 46.68 -5.20 -0.75
N LYS A 144 48.00 -5.38 -0.91
CA LYS A 144 48.68 -6.69 -0.92
C LYS A 144 49.46 -6.89 0.38
N PRO A 145 48.95 -7.70 1.32
CA PRO A 145 49.63 -7.94 2.59
C PRO A 145 51.03 -8.55 2.47
N GLU A 146 51.27 -9.37 1.44
CA GLU A 146 52.54 -10.05 1.18
C GLU A 146 53.67 -9.10 0.79
N ASP A 147 53.33 -8.04 0.06
CA ASP A 147 54.28 -7.03 -0.43
C ASP A 147 54.26 -5.77 0.46
N ASN A 148 53.23 -5.62 1.31
CA ASN A 148 52.93 -4.42 2.07
C ASN A 148 52.82 -3.19 1.15
N GLU A 149 52.06 -3.33 0.06
CA GLU A 149 51.91 -2.30 -0.97
C GLU A 149 50.46 -2.17 -1.43
N TRP A 150 50.12 -0.98 -1.93
CA TRP A 150 48.84 -0.67 -2.55
C TRP A 150 48.95 -0.71 -4.07
N ILE A 151 47.90 -1.20 -4.73
CA ILE A 151 47.78 -1.26 -6.19
C ILE A 151 46.51 -0.52 -6.58
N GLN A 152 46.67 0.49 -7.44
CA GLN A 152 45.53 1.17 -8.07
C GLN A 152 44.86 0.23 -9.09
N LEU A 153 43.54 0.20 -9.04
CA LEU A 153 42.66 -0.53 -9.94
C LEU A 153 41.95 0.46 -10.88
N ASN A 154 41.10 -0.03 -11.77
CA ASN A 154 40.27 0.85 -12.57
C ASN A 154 39.31 1.66 -11.67
N ASP A 155 39.31 2.97 -11.90
CA ASP A 155 38.40 3.90 -11.22
C ASP A 155 36.94 3.53 -11.50
N PHE A 156 36.08 3.90 -10.56
CA PHE A 156 34.65 3.73 -10.68
C PHE A 156 34.11 4.59 -11.86
N PRO A 157 33.33 4.01 -12.79
CA PRO A 157 32.99 4.67 -14.04
C PRO A 157 31.85 5.68 -13.94
N SER A 158 31.13 5.73 -12.82
CA SER A 158 30.11 6.76 -12.54
C SER A 158 30.69 7.87 -11.67
N GLU A 159 29.83 8.78 -11.21
CA GLU A 159 30.22 9.87 -10.31
C GLU A 159 30.86 9.35 -9.01
N ALA A 160 31.68 10.21 -8.39
CA ALA A 160 32.32 9.91 -7.13
C ALA A 160 31.28 9.71 -6.02
N ARG A 161 31.63 8.97 -4.96
CA ARG A 161 30.64 8.52 -3.99
C ARG A 161 31.15 8.56 -2.57
N VAL A 162 30.26 8.90 -1.64
CA VAL A 162 30.54 8.90 -0.22
C VAL A 162 29.34 8.43 0.60
N ALA A 163 29.60 7.88 1.79
CA ALA A 163 28.58 7.53 2.78
C ALA A 163 27.44 6.63 2.25
N GLY A 164 27.70 5.79 1.26
CA GLY A 164 26.80 4.68 0.91
C GLY A 164 27.10 3.45 1.76
N THR A 165 26.77 2.27 1.24
CA THR A 165 27.13 1.00 1.87
C THR A 165 27.67 0.01 0.86
N GLN A 166 28.28 -1.05 1.38
CA GLN A 166 28.99 -2.02 0.58
C GLN A 166 28.96 -3.40 1.20
N PHE A 167 29.04 -4.40 0.33
CA PHE A 167 29.10 -5.79 0.74
C PHE A 167 29.90 -6.61 -0.28
N SER A 168 30.23 -7.84 0.10
CA SER A 168 30.88 -8.81 -0.78
C SER A 168 29.99 -10.04 -0.91
N PHE A 169 29.80 -10.53 -2.13
CA PHE A 169 29.02 -11.73 -2.42
C PHE A 169 29.62 -12.47 -3.61
N ASN A 170 29.74 -13.79 -3.53
CA ASN A 170 30.30 -14.64 -4.58
C ASN A 170 31.63 -14.11 -5.19
N ASN A 171 32.53 -13.63 -4.33
CA ASN A 171 33.83 -13.06 -4.71
C ASN A 171 33.75 -11.84 -5.64
N ARG A 172 32.64 -11.09 -5.56
CA ARG A 172 32.40 -9.79 -6.17
C ARG A 172 32.16 -8.74 -5.08
N GLY A 173 32.56 -7.51 -5.35
CA GLY A 173 32.29 -6.37 -4.47
C GLY A 173 31.04 -5.64 -4.96
N TYR A 174 30.22 -5.13 -4.05
CA TYR A 174 29.03 -4.37 -4.40
C TYR A 174 28.95 -3.08 -3.62
N ILE A 175 28.71 -1.95 -4.29
CA ILE A 175 28.39 -0.68 -3.64
C ILE A 175 26.96 -0.29 -3.95
N LEU A 176 26.32 0.40 -3.00
CA LEU A 176 24.99 0.94 -3.21
C LEU A 176 24.75 2.23 -2.41
N SER A 177 23.84 3.08 -2.91
CA SER A 177 23.41 4.31 -2.22
C SER A 177 24.58 5.27 -1.89
N GLY A 178 24.32 6.28 -1.06
CA GLY A 178 25.28 7.33 -0.68
C GLY A 178 25.02 8.65 -1.39
N ASP A 179 25.94 9.58 -1.18
CA ASP A 179 25.96 10.89 -1.84
C ASP A 179 26.92 10.89 -3.02
N GLY A 180 26.61 11.70 -4.03
CA GLY A 180 27.38 11.93 -5.25
C GLY A 180 28.62 12.81 -5.05
N ASP A 181 29.19 13.28 -6.16
CA ASP A 181 30.44 14.05 -6.16
C ASP A 181 30.30 15.50 -5.64
N ASP A 182 29.06 15.96 -5.49
CA ASP A 182 28.66 17.24 -4.93
C ASP A 182 28.26 17.15 -3.44
N HIS A 183 28.36 15.97 -2.84
CA HIS A 183 27.87 15.67 -1.49
C HIS A 183 26.34 15.83 -1.35
N GLY A 184 25.60 15.74 -2.45
CA GLY A 184 24.15 15.63 -2.50
C GLY A 184 23.67 14.19 -2.72
N PRO A 185 22.37 13.90 -2.50
CA PRO A 185 21.83 12.58 -2.75
C PRO A 185 21.94 12.20 -4.23
N LEU A 186 22.18 10.92 -4.52
CA LEU A 186 22.12 10.40 -5.89
C LEU A 186 20.65 10.35 -6.37
N ASP A 187 20.43 10.49 -7.68
CA ASP A 187 19.11 10.41 -8.33
C ASP A 187 18.41 9.03 -8.23
N SER A 188 19.08 8.00 -7.68
CA SER A 188 18.48 6.68 -7.44
C SER A 188 19.29 5.85 -6.45
N GLY A 189 18.70 4.75 -5.96
CA GLY A 189 19.37 3.70 -5.19
C GLY A 189 20.38 2.85 -5.98
N GLU A 190 21.28 3.49 -6.76
CA GLU A 190 22.20 2.83 -7.69
C GLU A 190 22.97 1.70 -7.03
N LEU A 191 22.97 0.53 -7.68
CA LEU A 191 23.70 -0.66 -7.28
C LEU A 191 24.76 -1.00 -8.34
N TRP A 192 25.99 -1.24 -7.89
CA TRP A 192 27.11 -1.57 -8.78
C TRP A 192 27.87 -2.78 -8.29
N GLU A 193 28.27 -3.65 -9.23
CA GLU A 193 29.12 -4.82 -9.01
C GLU A 193 30.54 -4.58 -9.53
N TYR A 194 31.54 -4.97 -8.74
CA TYR A 194 32.94 -5.03 -9.12
C TYR A 194 33.43 -6.47 -9.34
N ASN A 195 34.06 -6.70 -10.49
CA ASN A 195 34.73 -7.94 -10.84
C ASN A 195 36.26 -7.85 -10.63
N PRO A 196 36.84 -8.52 -9.62
CA PRO A 196 38.28 -8.47 -9.39
C PRO A 196 39.12 -9.24 -10.41
N ILE A 197 38.52 -10.12 -11.23
CA ILE A 197 39.25 -10.89 -12.26
C ILE A 197 39.50 -10.03 -13.50
N SER A 198 38.48 -9.28 -13.93
CA SER A 198 38.58 -8.40 -15.10
C SER A 198 38.92 -6.96 -14.74
N ASP A 199 38.91 -6.62 -13.46
CA ASP A 199 39.03 -5.24 -12.96
C ASP A 199 37.99 -4.32 -13.62
N GLN A 200 36.71 -4.67 -13.52
CA GLN A 200 35.62 -3.93 -14.17
C GLN A 200 34.44 -3.76 -13.23
N TRP A 201 33.79 -2.59 -13.33
CA TRP A 201 32.52 -2.27 -12.69
C TRP A 201 31.36 -2.48 -13.66
N THR A 202 30.24 -2.97 -13.16
CA THR A 202 28.99 -3.15 -13.92
C THR A 202 27.83 -2.59 -13.11
N GLN A 203 27.04 -1.70 -13.71
CA GLN A 203 25.81 -1.20 -13.09
C GLN A 203 24.75 -2.31 -13.12
N LEU A 204 24.09 -2.52 -11.99
CA LEU A 204 22.94 -3.40 -11.87
C LEU A 204 21.67 -2.55 -11.72
N ASP A 205 20.52 -3.20 -11.69
CA ASP A 205 19.27 -2.51 -11.38
C ASP A 205 19.36 -1.89 -9.97
N SER A 206 18.95 -0.62 -9.85
CA SER A 206 18.91 0.09 -8.57
C SER A 206 18.03 -0.66 -7.57
N HIS A 207 18.39 -0.58 -6.28
CA HIS A 207 17.49 -1.09 -5.24
C HIS A 207 16.19 -0.27 -5.19
N PRO A 208 15.08 -0.81 -4.67
CA PRO A 208 13.85 -0.05 -4.51
C PRO A 208 14.06 1.20 -3.65
N GLY A 209 13.40 2.30 -4.04
CA GLY A 209 13.52 3.61 -3.39
C GLY A 209 14.72 4.43 -3.86
N GLU A 210 14.87 5.62 -3.26
CA GLU A 210 15.94 6.56 -3.57
C GLU A 210 17.23 6.27 -2.82
N ALA A 211 18.29 7.01 -3.14
CA ALA A 211 19.58 6.89 -2.47
C ALA A 211 19.48 7.24 -0.99
N ARG A 212 20.15 6.43 -0.17
CA ARG A 212 20.24 6.62 1.27
C ARG A 212 21.65 6.99 1.68
N TRP A 213 21.76 7.99 2.54
CA TRP A 213 22.96 8.35 3.26
C TRP A 213 23.15 7.44 4.49
N ALA A 214 24.34 6.87 4.60
CA ALA A 214 24.81 5.95 5.63
C ALA A 214 23.86 4.77 5.97
N PRO A 215 23.33 4.03 4.98
CA PRO A 215 22.52 2.85 5.27
C PRO A 215 23.40 1.67 5.75
N GLY A 216 22.79 0.75 6.50
CA GLY A 216 23.42 -0.51 6.86
C GLY A 216 23.11 -1.59 5.83
N SER A 217 24.07 -2.45 5.50
CA SER A 217 23.81 -3.63 4.67
C SER A 217 24.47 -4.89 5.21
N PHE A 218 23.86 -6.04 4.92
CA PHE A 218 24.42 -7.35 5.20
C PHE A 218 23.85 -8.39 4.24
N VAL A 219 24.63 -9.44 3.96
CA VAL A 219 24.22 -10.55 3.08
C VAL A 219 23.86 -11.76 3.93
N ILE A 220 22.70 -12.35 3.68
CA ILE A 220 22.32 -13.67 4.18
C ILE A 220 21.93 -14.51 2.98
N ASP A 221 22.62 -15.64 2.83
CA ASP A 221 22.50 -16.54 1.69
C ASP A 221 22.64 -15.78 0.37
N CYS A 222 21.55 -15.60 -0.38
CA CYS A 222 21.55 -14.95 -1.68
C CYS A 222 20.82 -13.61 -1.71
N TYR A 223 20.50 -13.10 -0.54
CA TYR A 223 19.86 -11.82 -0.38
C TYR A 223 20.81 -10.89 0.35
N VAL A 224 20.85 -9.67 -0.12
CA VAL A 224 21.36 -8.57 0.67
C VAL A 224 20.17 -7.83 1.26
N TYR A 225 20.34 -7.50 2.52
CA TYR A 225 19.43 -6.73 3.32
C TYR A 225 20.00 -5.32 3.42
N LEU A 226 19.16 -4.34 3.13
CA LEU A 226 19.44 -2.93 3.34
C LEU A 226 18.52 -2.44 4.46
N THR A 227 19.10 -1.72 5.42
CA THR A 227 18.39 -1.22 6.59
C THR A 227 18.76 0.22 6.86
N SER A 228 17.80 0.97 7.37
CA SER A 228 18.02 2.32 7.87
C SER A 228 18.58 3.27 6.80
N GLY A 229 19.27 4.34 7.23
CA GLY A 229 19.80 5.39 6.37
C GLY A 229 18.89 6.62 6.33
N TYR A 230 19.41 7.69 5.75
CA TYR A 230 18.73 8.97 5.61
C TYR A 230 18.57 9.33 4.13
N GLU A 231 17.38 9.72 3.70
CA GLU A 231 17.15 10.22 2.35
C GLU A 231 17.01 11.73 2.37
N GLY A 232 17.88 12.41 1.63
CA GLY A 232 18.04 13.86 1.67
C GLY A 232 16.84 14.63 1.12
N ASP A 233 16.23 14.14 0.05
CA ASP A 233 15.17 14.87 -0.67
C ASP A 233 13.86 14.91 0.09
N THR A 234 13.55 13.83 0.80
CA THR A 234 12.32 13.69 1.60
C THR A 234 12.52 13.94 3.09
N ASP A 235 13.75 14.21 3.54
CA ASP A 235 14.12 14.34 4.96
C ASP A 235 13.69 13.12 5.80
N THR A 236 13.86 11.92 5.23
CA THR A 236 13.35 10.67 5.81
C THR A 236 14.45 9.86 6.45
N TYR A 237 14.29 9.52 7.73
CA TYR A 237 15.09 8.50 8.41
C TYR A 237 14.39 7.14 8.34
N TYR A 238 14.96 6.23 7.57
CA TYR A 238 14.42 4.90 7.42
C TYR A 238 14.67 4.05 8.68
N ASN A 239 13.68 3.23 9.01
CA ASN A 239 13.78 2.17 10.03
C ASN A 239 13.22 0.83 9.48
N ASP A 240 13.27 0.69 8.16
CA ASP A 240 12.83 -0.49 7.42
C ASP A 240 13.97 -1.50 7.24
N LEU A 241 13.60 -2.67 6.72
CA LEU A 241 14.52 -3.71 6.32
C LEU A 241 14.04 -4.24 4.96
N ILE A 242 14.68 -3.79 3.88
CA ILE A 242 14.39 -4.27 2.54
C ILE A 242 15.40 -5.35 2.16
N ARG A 243 14.98 -6.35 1.39
CA ARG A 243 15.87 -7.38 0.86
C ARG A 243 15.73 -7.47 -0.65
N TYR A 244 16.83 -7.75 -1.33
CA TYR A 244 16.84 -7.98 -2.77
C TYR A 244 17.73 -9.16 -3.13
N LYS A 245 17.32 -9.88 -4.18
CA LYS A 245 17.96 -11.12 -4.64
C LYS A 245 19.22 -10.77 -5.44
N LEU A 246 20.35 -11.43 -5.12
CA LEU A 246 21.65 -11.19 -5.77
C LEU A 246 21.98 -12.18 -6.89
N SER A 247 21.35 -13.36 -6.92
CA SER A 247 21.70 -14.40 -7.90
C SER A 247 20.52 -15.30 -8.23
N GLU A 248 20.32 -15.57 -9.51
CA GLU A 248 19.37 -16.58 -10.02
C GLU A 248 19.77 -18.02 -9.71
N GLU A 249 21.01 -18.24 -9.28
CA GLU A 249 21.44 -19.54 -8.72
C GLU A 249 20.70 -19.88 -7.43
N CYS A 250 19.94 -18.93 -6.88
CA CYS A 250 19.17 -19.11 -5.66
C CYS A 250 17.67 -19.13 -5.97
N GLY A 251 16.98 -20.06 -5.34
CA GLY A 251 15.59 -20.36 -5.60
C GLY A 251 15.26 -21.74 -5.06
N CYS A 252 14.00 -22.16 -5.20
CA CYS A 252 13.61 -23.46 -4.69
C CYS A 252 14.35 -24.61 -5.39
N THR A 253 15.10 -25.39 -4.62
CA THR A 253 15.85 -26.56 -5.12
C THR A 253 15.10 -27.88 -4.95
N ASN A 254 13.96 -27.88 -4.27
CA ASN A 254 13.17 -29.08 -4.02
C ASN A 254 12.25 -29.41 -5.20
N LEU A 255 12.50 -30.54 -5.87
CA LEU A 255 11.70 -31.04 -7.01
C LEU A 255 10.21 -31.24 -6.69
N ASN A 256 9.83 -31.39 -5.42
CA ASN A 256 8.44 -31.56 -5.00
C ASN A 256 7.70 -30.22 -4.76
N ALA A 257 8.38 -29.08 -4.82
CA ALA A 257 7.75 -27.77 -4.70
C ALA A 257 7.19 -27.30 -6.05
N PHE A 258 6.14 -26.50 -6.01
CA PHE A 258 5.51 -25.97 -7.23
C PHE A 258 6.37 -24.93 -7.94
N ASN A 259 7.17 -24.15 -7.19
CA ASN A 259 8.11 -23.17 -7.73
C ASN A 259 9.55 -23.72 -7.87
N TYR A 260 9.72 -25.04 -8.02
CA TYR A 260 11.03 -25.64 -8.24
C TYR A 260 11.75 -25.02 -9.44
N ASN A 261 13.01 -24.62 -9.23
CA ASN A 261 13.87 -24.08 -10.28
C ASN A 261 15.10 -24.99 -10.48
N ILE A 262 15.20 -25.58 -11.68
CA ILE A 262 16.31 -26.45 -12.08
C ILE A 262 17.66 -25.74 -12.16
N ASN A 263 17.65 -24.42 -12.36
CA ASN A 263 18.87 -23.61 -12.43
C ASN A 263 19.34 -23.14 -11.04
N SER A 264 18.49 -23.29 -10.02
CA SER A 264 18.88 -22.94 -8.65
C SER A 264 19.78 -24.05 -8.08
N THR A 265 20.95 -23.64 -7.62
CA THR A 265 21.93 -24.49 -6.92
C THR A 265 21.96 -24.24 -5.42
N ILE A 266 21.33 -23.14 -4.95
CA ILE A 266 21.26 -22.75 -3.54
C ILE A 266 19.78 -22.60 -3.16
N ASP A 267 19.34 -23.34 -2.15
CA ASP A 267 17.97 -23.23 -1.63
C ASP A 267 17.83 -21.96 -0.80
N ASP A 268 16.95 -21.06 -1.22
CA ASP A 268 16.73 -19.75 -0.59
C ASP A 268 15.53 -19.75 0.38
N GLY A 269 15.00 -20.93 0.69
CA GLY A 269 13.81 -21.11 1.51
C GLY A 269 12.50 -20.72 0.83
N SER A 270 12.52 -20.34 -0.45
CA SER A 270 11.31 -19.94 -1.20
C SER A 270 10.41 -21.11 -1.61
N CYS A 271 10.81 -22.37 -1.37
CA CYS A 271 10.05 -23.54 -1.82
C CYS A 271 8.59 -23.54 -1.36
N CYS A 272 7.70 -23.48 -2.34
CA CYS A 272 6.27 -23.47 -2.14
C CYS A 272 5.66 -24.87 -2.33
N TYR A 273 4.96 -25.36 -1.32
CA TYR A 273 4.33 -26.68 -1.32
C TYR A 273 2.80 -26.63 -1.36
N ILE A 274 2.21 -25.43 -1.41
CA ILE A 274 0.77 -25.22 -1.45
C ILE A 274 0.46 -24.37 -2.68
N SER A 275 -0.19 -24.98 -3.67
CA SER A 275 -0.74 -24.25 -4.82
C SER A 275 -2.20 -23.90 -4.58
N GLY A 276 -2.65 -22.83 -5.23
CA GLY A 276 -4.04 -22.39 -5.20
C GLY A 276 -4.14 -20.97 -5.71
N CYS A 277 -5.34 -20.39 -5.63
CA CYS A 277 -5.50 -18.98 -5.98
C CYS A 277 -4.79 -18.08 -4.97
N THR A 278 -3.85 -17.27 -5.43
CA THR A 278 -3.11 -16.29 -4.62
C THR A 278 -3.69 -14.88 -4.70
N ASN A 279 -4.69 -14.65 -5.56
CA ASN A 279 -5.37 -13.36 -5.68
C ASN A 279 -6.40 -13.20 -4.56
N SER A 280 -6.21 -12.22 -3.67
CA SER A 280 -7.13 -11.91 -2.56
C SER A 280 -8.52 -11.49 -3.04
N ASN A 281 -8.63 -10.93 -4.25
CA ASN A 281 -9.88 -10.53 -4.89
C ASN A 281 -10.50 -11.66 -5.72
N SER A 282 -10.49 -12.90 -5.20
CA SER A 282 -11.07 -14.07 -5.85
C SER A 282 -11.84 -14.94 -4.86
N ILE A 283 -12.91 -15.58 -5.31
CA ILE A 283 -13.85 -16.33 -4.44
C ILE A 283 -13.17 -17.52 -3.75
N ASN A 284 -12.21 -18.12 -4.44
CA ASN A 284 -11.45 -19.26 -3.96
C ASN A 284 -10.02 -18.89 -3.54
N PHE A 285 -9.79 -17.63 -3.13
CA PHE A 285 -8.53 -17.21 -2.54
C PHE A 285 -8.10 -18.17 -1.43
N ASN A 286 -6.84 -18.60 -1.50
CA ASN A 286 -6.22 -19.45 -0.52
C ASN A 286 -5.04 -18.71 0.11
N GLN A 287 -5.23 -18.23 1.35
CA GLN A 287 -4.18 -17.52 2.10
C GLN A 287 -2.91 -18.36 2.32
N ASP A 288 -3.00 -19.69 2.25
CA ASP A 288 -1.87 -20.59 2.44
C ASP A 288 -1.16 -20.90 1.11
N ALA A 289 -1.76 -20.53 -0.04
CA ALA A 289 -1.14 -20.73 -1.34
C ALA A 289 -0.01 -19.72 -1.56
N CYS A 290 1.19 -20.25 -1.85
CA CYS A 290 2.37 -19.45 -2.20
C CYS A 290 2.75 -19.60 -3.69
N PHE A 291 1.92 -20.33 -4.45
CA PHE A 291 2.09 -20.55 -5.88
C PHE A 291 0.73 -20.51 -6.56
N ASP A 292 0.57 -19.58 -7.49
CA ASP A 292 -0.65 -19.46 -8.30
C ASP A 292 -0.74 -20.61 -9.30
N ASP A 293 -1.77 -21.43 -9.19
CA ASP A 293 -2.07 -22.49 -10.14
C ASP A 293 -3.08 -22.09 -11.22
N GLY A 294 -3.46 -20.81 -11.27
CA GLY A 294 -4.44 -20.28 -12.20
C GLY A 294 -5.87 -20.69 -11.89
N SER A 295 -6.14 -21.20 -10.68
CA SER A 295 -7.50 -21.58 -10.25
C SER A 295 -8.37 -20.39 -9.83
N CYS A 296 -7.83 -19.17 -9.77
CA CYS A 296 -8.58 -18.00 -9.31
C CYS A 296 -9.90 -17.78 -10.06
N ILE A 297 -10.99 -17.73 -9.29
CA ILE A 297 -12.34 -17.45 -9.77
C ILE A 297 -12.62 -15.97 -9.49
N PRO A 298 -12.75 -15.12 -10.53
CA PRO A 298 -13.02 -13.71 -10.35
C PRO A 298 -14.39 -13.50 -9.70
N ILE A 299 -14.47 -12.46 -8.87
CA ILE A 299 -15.75 -12.00 -8.30
C ILE A 299 -16.51 -11.28 -9.41
N ILE A 300 -17.76 -11.69 -9.64
CA ILE A 300 -18.70 -11.01 -10.52
C ILE A 300 -19.87 -10.60 -9.63
N LEU A 301 -19.92 -9.32 -9.28
CA LEU A 301 -20.94 -8.79 -8.40
C LEU A 301 -22.26 -8.59 -9.18
N GLY A 302 -23.39 -8.92 -8.56
CA GLY A 302 -24.70 -8.67 -9.13
C GLY A 302 -25.80 -9.44 -8.41
N CYS A 303 -27.05 -9.20 -8.80
CA CYS A 303 -28.17 -9.94 -8.26
C CYS A 303 -28.26 -11.35 -8.89
N ASP A 304 -28.29 -12.39 -8.04
CA ASP A 304 -28.39 -13.80 -8.45
C ASP A 304 -29.84 -14.34 -8.45
N ASN A 305 -30.82 -13.51 -8.10
CA ASN A 305 -32.24 -13.86 -8.11
C ASN A 305 -32.84 -13.73 -9.50
N ILE A 306 -33.17 -14.86 -10.14
CA ILE A 306 -33.75 -14.93 -11.49
C ILE A 306 -35.08 -14.18 -11.67
N LEU A 307 -35.77 -13.87 -10.57
CA LEU A 307 -37.03 -13.13 -10.60
C LEU A 307 -36.85 -11.61 -10.43
N ALA A 308 -35.63 -11.14 -10.17
CA ALA A 308 -35.36 -9.71 -10.03
C ALA A 308 -35.26 -9.02 -11.40
N SER A 309 -35.65 -7.73 -11.47
CA SER A 309 -35.50 -6.95 -12.72
C SER A 309 -34.03 -6.73 -13.12
N ASN A 310 -33.13 -6.73 -12.14
CA ASN A 310 -31.68 -6.59 -12.32
C ASN A 310 -30.92 -7.93 -12.18
N TYR A 311 -31.56 -9.06 -12.44
CA TYR A 311 -30.89 -10.37 -12.45
C TYR A 311 -29.67 -10.40 -13.40
N ASN A 312 -28.53 -10.84 -12.89
CA ASN A 312 -27.30 -11.04 -13.66
C ASN A 312 -26.92 -12.54 -13.67
N GLU A 313 -27.00 -13.17 -14.84
CA GLU A 313 -26.70 -14.61 -15.00
C GLU A 313 -25.23 -14.98 -14.75
N PHE A 314 -24.33 -14.00 -14.79
CA PHE A 314 -22.90 -14.18 -14.52
C PHE A 314 -22.52 -13.87 -13.08
N ALA A 315 -23.40 -13.23 -12.31
CA ALA A 315 -23.13 -12.90 -10.92
C ALA A 315 -22.91 -14.17 -10.10
N ASN A 316 -21.87 -14.14 -9.26
CA ASN A 316 -21.53 -15.23 -8.37
C ASN A 316 -21.53 -14.80 -6.89
N LEU A 317 -21.66 -13.49 -6.62
CA LEU A 317 -21.87 -12.88 -5.32
C LEU A 317 -22.77 -11.65 -5.49
N ASN A 318 -23.56 -11.33 -4.46
CA ASN A 318 -24.31 -10.07 -4.38
C ASN A 318 -23.67 -9.04 -3.45
N SER A 319 -22.68 -9.43 -2.63
CA SER A 319 -21.86 -8.53 -1.83
C SER A 319 -20.41 -9.03 -1.75
N SER A 320 -19.43 -8.13 -1.86
CA SER A 320 -18.02 -8.46 -1.71
C SER A 320 -17.18 -7.24 -1.31
N PHE A 321 -16.04 -7.50 -0.67
CA PHE A 321 -14.98 -6.53 -0.43
C PHE A 321 -14.13 -6.34 -1.70
N THR A 322 -13.59 -5.13 -1.89
CA THR A 322 -12.75 -4.73 -3.02
C THR A 322 -11.97 -3.45 -2.72
N GLY A 323 -11.14 -3.01 -3.67
CA GLY A 323 -10.34 -1.81 -3.56
C GLY A 323 -9.03 -2.02 -2.81
N PRO A 324 -8.28 -0.92 -2.57
CA PRO A 324 -6.98 -1.00 -1.92
C PRO A 324 -7.05 -1.61 -0.53
N ASP A 325 -6.15 -2.55 -0.23
CA ASP A 325 -6.00 -3.15 1.09
C ASP A 325 -5.21 -2.20 2.03
N TYR A 326 -5.61 -2.15 3.29
CA TYR A 326 -4.88 -1.43 4.33
C TYR A 326 -3.56 -2.10 4.69
N MET A 327 -3.28 -3.31 4.22
CA MET A 327 -2.00 -3.99 4.42
C MET A 327 -0.93 -3.58 3.40
N ASP A 328 -1.33 -2.97 2.28
CA ASP A 328 -0.44 -2.50 1.21
C ASP A 328 -0.08 -1.00 1.38
N LEU A 329 0.06 -0.53 2.62
CA LEU A 329 0.48 0.86 2.90
C LEU A 329 1.93 1.05 2.48
N GLY A 330 2.18 2.04 1.64
CA GLY A 330 3.52 2.46 1.21
C GLY A 330 4.12 3.48 2.16
N THR A 331 4.90 4.41 1.61
CA THR A 331 5.49 5.54 2.36
C THR A 331 4.49 6.66 2.64
N GLY A 332 3.19 6.37 2.63
CA GLY A 332 2.12 7.34 2.88
C GLY A 332 2.20 7.95 4.28
N SER A 333 1.32 8.90 4.58
CA SER A 333 1.36 9.63 5.85
C SER A 333 -0.03 9.96 6.39
N TYR A 334 -0.10 10.38 7.66
CA TYR A 334 -1.33 10.90 8.23
C TYR A 334 -1.56 12.34 7.79
N HIS A 335 -2.76 12.62 7.31
CA HIS A 335 -3.19 13.94 6.88
C HIS A 335 -4.24 14.51 7.85
N TYR A 336 -4.26 15.84 7.93
CA TYR A 336 -5.11 16.60 8.85
C TYR A 336 -6.04 17.59 8.14
N ASN A 337 -6.15 17.51 6.81
CA ASN A 337 -7.06 18.34 6.03
C ASN A 337 -8.31 17.58 5.58
N ASP A 338 -9.37 18.33 5.32
CA ASP A 338 -10.72 17.87 5.01
C ASP A 338 -11.19 18.30 3.61
N LEU A 339 -10.34 18.98 2.82
CA LEU A 339 -10.72 19.65 1.57
C LEU A 339 -10.63 18.76 0.32
N TRP A 340 -10.39 17.47 0.48
CA TRP A 340 -9.97 16.60 -0.62
C TRP A 340 -10.81 15.32 -0.68
N ASN A 341 -11.59 15.21 -1.76
CA ASN A 341 -12.50 14.11 -2.01
C ASN A 341 -11.94 13.15 -3.04
N MET A 342 -12.36 11.90 -2.98
CA MET A 342 -12.17 10.93 -4.06
C MET A 342 -13.34 11.03 -5.03
N VAL A 343 -13.04 11.00 -6.33
CA VAL A 343 -14.02 11.08 -7.40
C VAL A 343 -14.20 9.70 -8.02
N PHE A 344 -15.43 9.23 -8.13
CA PHE A 344 -15.75 7.92 -8.66
C PHE A 344 -17.03 7.91 -9.51
N ASP A 345 -17.09 6.96 -10.43
CA ASP A 345 -18.27 6.64 -11.22
C ASP A 345 -18.91 5.34 -10.71
N CYS A 346 -20.23 5.23 -10.87
CA CYS A 346 -21.02 4.04 -10.59
C CYS A 346 -21.68 3.55 -11.89
N ASN A 347 -21.31 2.34 -12.32
CA ASN A 347 -21.83 1.73 -13.55
C ASN A 347 -23.28 1.21 -13.40
N GLU A 348 -23.66 0.85 -12.18
CA GLU A 348 -25.00 0.40 -11.81
C GLU A 348 -25.37 0.84 -10.39
N ASP A 349 -26.65 0.72 -10.03
CA ASP A 349 -27.14 1.04 -8.69
C ASP A 349 -26.49 0.09 -7.66
N VAL A 350 -25.80 0.66 -6.67
CA VAL A 350 -24.98 -0.08 -5.70
C VAL A 350 -25.14 0.48 -4.30
N THR A 351 -25.06 -0.40 -3.30
CA THR A 351 -24.90 -0.01 -1.90
C THR A 351 -23.43 -0.09 -1.52
N ILE A 352 -22.83 1.04 -1.12
CA ILE A 352 -21.54 1.04 -0.42
C ILE A 352 -21.85 0.68 1.04
N LYS A 353 -21.66 -0.58 1.41
CA LYS A 353 -21.99 -1.07 2.75
C LYS A 353 -20.99 -0.62 3.79
N SER A 354 -19.71 -0.75 3.52
CA SER A 354 -18.65 -0.35 4.45
C SER A 354 -17.38 0.07 3.73
N ILE A 355 -16.54 0.78 4.46
CA ILE A 355 -15.18 1.17 4.07
C ILE A 355 -14.30 1.11 5.32
N ASP A 356 -13.01 0.89 5.12
CA ASP A 356 -11.99 0.92 6.15
C ASP A 356 -11.25 2.27 6.15
N LEU A 357 -10.91 2.75 7.35
CA LEU A 357 -10.17 3.99 7.62
C LEU A 357 -9.07 3.74 8.64
N LEU A 358 -7.86 4.25 8.39
CA LEU A 358 -6.75 4.16 9.35
C LEU A 358 -6.52 5.52 10.02
N ALA A 359 -6.74 5.59 11.33
CA ALA A 359 -6.71 6.81 12.13
C ALA A 359 -5.50 6.87 13.08
N GLU A 360 -4.84 8.02 13.15
CA GLU A 360 -3.72 8.27 14.07
C GLU A 360 -4.20 8.43 15.51
N THR A 361 -5.29 9.17 15.69
CA THR A 361 -5.85 9.53 16.99
C THR A 361 -7.33 9.18 17.08
N ASN A 362 -7.94 9.36 18.25
CA ASN A 362 -9.39 9.22 18.41
C ASN A 362 -10.06 10.55 18.07
N PHE A 363 -10.96 10.58 17.08
CA PHE A 363 -11.69 11.79 16.70
C PHE A 363 -13.00 11.47 15.98
N ASN A 364 -13.84 12.48 15.84
CA ASN A 364 -15.12 12.37 15.14
C ASN A 364 -15.00 12.96 13.74
N ILE A 365 -15.58 12.27 12.76
CA ILE A 365 -15.69 12.76 11.39
C ILE A 365 -17.10 12.56 10.87
N GLN A 366 -17.46 13.34 9.87
CA GLN A 366 -18.60 13.02 9.01
C GLN A 366 -18.08 12.56 7.65
N ILE A 367 -18.75 11.59 7.05
CA ILE A 367 -18.48 11.18 5.67
C ILE A 367 -19.63 11.64 4.81
N GLU A 368 -19.29 12.30 3.71
CA GLU A 368 -20.24 12.85 2.75
C GLU A 368 -20.03 12.22 1.39
N ILE A 369 -21.14 11.96 0.67
CA ILE A 369 -21.12 11.68 -0.77
C ILE A 369 -21.99 12.73 -1.46
N ILE A 370 -21.42 13.42 -2.45
CA ILE A 370 -22.12 14.38 -3.30
C ILE A 370 -22.13 13.93 -4.76
N ASP A 371 -23.18 14.29 -5.50
CA ASP A 371 -23.25 14.08 -6.95
C ASP A 371 -22.54 15.19 -7.74
N LEU A 372 -22.46 15.05 -9.07
CA LEU A 372 -21.89 16.05 -10.00
C LEU A 372 -22.51 17.46 -9.86
N ASN A 373 -23.76 17.56 -9.38
CA ASN A 373 -24.45 18.83 -9.16
C ASN A 373 -24.21 19.41 -7.75
N ASN A 374 -23.37 18.78 -6.95
CA ASN A 374 -23.12 19.05 -5.53
C ASN A 374 -24.36 18.84 -4.63
N ASN A 375 -25.29 17.97 -5.02
CA ASN A 375 -26.35 17.53 -4.12
C ASN A 375 -25.78 16.47 -3.19
N GLN A 376 -26.06 16.61 -1.89
CA GLN A 376 -25.70 15.61 -0.89
C GLN A 376 -26.58 14.36 -1.05
N VAL A 377 -25.93 13.26 -1.39
CA VAL A 377 -26.53 11.91 -1.54
C VAL A 377 -26.45 11.15 -0.23
N TYR A 378 -25.36 11.33 0.53
CA TYR A 378 -25.14 10.67 1.80
C TYR A 378 -24.40 11.59 2.78
N LEU A 379 -24.75 11.52 4.06
CA LEU A 379 -24.04 12.17 5.16
C LEU A 379 -24.26 11.42 6.48
N GLN A 380 -23.18 11.01 7.14
CA GLN A 380 -23.27 10.39 8.47
C GLN A 380 -22.03 10.69 9.32
N GLU A 381 -22.21 10.76 10.65
CA GLU A 381 -21.14 10.96 11.64
C GLU A 381 -20.62 9.62 12.19
N PHE A 382 -19.30 9.53 12.36
CA PHE A 382 -18.58 8.38 12.89
C PHE A 382 -17.60 8.82 13.98
N ASN A 383 -17.43 7.97 15.00
CA ASN A 383 -16.40 8.14 16.02
C ASN A 383 -15.28 7.14 15.72
N LEU A 384 -14.10 7.63 15.33
CA LEU A 384 -12.94 6.80 15.04
C LEU A 384 -12.10 6.57 16.29
N ILE A 385 -11.52 5.38 16.38
CA ILE A 385 -10.46 5.05 17.35
C ILE A 385 -9.11 4.97 16.64
N THR A 386 -8.01 5.20 17.36
CA THR A 386 -6.65 4.99 16.85
C THR A 386 -6.49 3.59 16.27
N GLY A 387 -5.95 3.52 15.05
CA GLY A 387 -5.79 2.29 14.29
C GLY A 387 -6.86 2.12 13.20
N LEU A 388 -7.07 0.86 12.79
CA LEU A 388 -7.99 0.51 11.71
C LEU A 388 -9.44 0.56 12.21
N ASN A 389 -10.30 1.22 11.44
CA ASN A 389 -11.73 1.32 11.68
C ASN A 389 -12.47 0.84 10.43
N GLN A 390 -13.25 -0.24 10.56
CA GLN A 390 -14.26 -0.61 9.57
C GLN A 390 -15.57 0.08 9.94
N ILE A 391 -16.08 0.93 9.07
CA ILE A 391 -17.31 1.68 9.31
C ILE A 391 -18.40 1.27 8.33
N GLU A 392 -19.61 1.08 8.82
CA GLU A 392 -20.79 0.78 8.01
C GLU A 392 -21.42 2.08 7.52
N LEU A 393 -21.44 2.28 6.21
CA LEU A 393 -22.10 3.40 5.55
C LEU A 393 -23.55 3.04 5.21
N ASN A 394 -23.76 1.91 4.53
CA ASN A 394 -25.02 1.55 3.86
C ASN A 394 -25.54 2.70 2.95
N ALA A 395 -24.64 3.31 2.18
CA ALA A 395 -24.98 4.38 1.26
C ALA A 395 -25.48 3.80 -0.07
N GLU A 396 -26.74 4.06 -0.40
CA GLU A 396 -27.34 3.69 -1.69
C GLU A 396 -26.97 4.74 -2.75
N ILE A 397 -26.23 4.33 -3.77
CA ILE A 397 -25.75 5.18 -4.85
C ILE A 397 -26.35 4.67 -6.16
N SER A 398 -27.08 5.54 -6.86
CA SER A 398 -27.57 5.24 -8.20
C SER A 398 -26.45 5.28 -9.24
N ALA A 399 -26.65 4.62 -10.37
CA ALA A 399 -25.75 4.71 -11.51
C ALA A 399 -25.56 6.17 -11.95
N GLY A 400 -24.31 6.57 -12.17
CA GLY A 400 -23.95 7.94 -12.48
C GLY A 400 -22.44 8.17 -12.48
N GLU A 401 -22.04 9.36 -12.91
CA GLU A 401 -20.64 9.76 -13.06
C GLU A 401 -20.30 10.92 -12.09
N ASP A 402 -19.02 11.07 -11.78
CA ASP A 402 -18.44 12.18 -11.02
C ASP A 402 -19.02 12.34 -9.59
N TYR A 403 -19.34 11.24 -8.91
CA TYR A 403 -19.60 11.27 -7.48
C TYR A 403 -18.34 11.63 -6.71
N GLN A 404 -18.49 12.34 -5.59
CA GLN A 404 -17.37 12.64 -4.71
C GLN A 404 -17.65 12.13 -3.31
N ILE A 405 -16.75 11.29 -2.78
CA ILE A 405 -16.76 10.87 -1.37
C ILE A 405 -15.67 11.61 -0.61
N GLY A 406 -16.04 12.20 0.52
CA GLY A 406 -15.18 13.07 1.30
C GLY A 406 -15.44 12.97 2.80
N ILE A 407 -14.68 13.75 3.56
CA ILE A 407 -14.87 13.92 5.00
C ILE A 407 -15.23 15.37 5.31
N ILE A 408 -16.06 15.57 6.33
CA ILE A 408 -16.38 16.89 6.89
C ILE A 408 -16.01 16.87 8.37
N GLY A 409 -15.36 17.95 8.83
CA GLY A 409 -14.99 18.15 10.23
C GLY A 409 -13.48 18.25 10.43
N GLU A 410 -13.06 18.25 11.69
CA GLU A 410 -11.64 18.34 12.05
C GLU A 410 -10.97 16.97 11.87
N ASN A 411 -10.25 16.79 10.76
CA ASN A 411 -9.45 15.59 10.52
C ASN A 411 -8.22 15.58 11.43
N GLN A 412 -8.18 14.67 12.41
CA GLN A 412 -7.08 14.55 13.38
C GLN A 412 -6.12 13.38 13.06
N GLY A 413 -5.94 13.11 11.76
CA GLY A 413 -4.94 12.16 11.26
C GLY A 413 -5.60 10.95 10.61
N LEU A 414 -6.03 11.07 9.35
CA LEU A 414 -6.37 9.92 8.50
C LEU A 414 -5.20 9.58 7.59
N TYR A 415 -4.85 8.30 7.52
CA TYR A 415 -3.74 7.84 6.69
C TYR A 415 -4.10 7.88 5.20
N ARG A 416 -3.25 8.51 4.39
CA ARG A 416 -3.30 8.43 2.94
C ARG A 416 -2.13 7.62 2.43
N ASN A 417 -2.45 6.59 1.66
CA ASN A 417 -1.47 5.77 0.99
C ASN A 417 -0.93 6.46 -0.29
N ASN A 418 0.30 6.12 -0.66
CA ASN A 418 0.99 6.55 -1.88
C ASN A 418 1.66 5.37 -2.64
N ASN A 419 1.38 4.13 -2.24
CA ASN A 419 2.05 2.92 -2.75
C ASN A 419 1.54 2.43 -4.12
N ILE A 420 1.61 3.27 -5.14
CA ILE A 420 0.91 2.97 -6.39
C ILE A 420 1.69 3.47 -7.61
N SER A 421 1.58 2.67 -8.67
CA SER A 421 2.19 2.94 -9.97
C SER A 421 1.61 4.20 -10.61
N SER A 422 2.38 4.86 -11.48
CA SER A 422 1.99 6.09 -12.19
C SER A 422 0.71 5.98 -13.04
N ASP A 423 0.21 4.76 -13.29
CA ASP A 423 -0.98 4.47 -14.09
C ASP A 423 -2.18 3.97 -13.24
N VAL A 424 -2.25 4.32 -11.94
CA VAL A 424 -3.23 3.67 -11.03
C VAL A 424 -4.69 4.00 -11.31
N PHE A 425 -4.98 5.21 -11.84
CA PHE A 425 -6.34 5.59 -12.17
C PHE A 425 -6.64 5.19 -13.61
N PRO A 426 -7.79 4.57 -13.88
CA PRO A 426 -8.87 4.29 -12.93
C PRO A 426 -8.65 3.05 -12.03
N ILE A 427 -9.11 3.12 -10.77
CA ILE A 427 -9.16 1.96 -9.87
C ILE A 427 -10.53 1.30 -10.01
N ASN A 428 -10.56 0.12 -10.62
CA ASN A 428 -11.76 -0.66 -10.81
C ASN A 428 -12.14 -1.44 -9.54
N LEU A 429 -13.36 -1.24 -9.07
CA LEU A 429 -13.96 -1.94 -7.94
C LEU A 429 -15.05 -2.89 -8.45
N LEU A 430 -14.62 -4.10 -8.87
CA LEU A 430 -15.49 -5.19 -9.34
C LEU A 430 -16.36 -4.84 -10.55
N ASP A 431 -15.88 -3.94 -11.42
CA ASP A 431 -16.64 -3.37 -12.55
C ASP A 431 -17.92 -2.58 -12.16
N ILE A 432 -18.14 -2.32 -10.87
CA ILE A 432 -19.30 -1.58 -10.36
C ILE A 432 -18.98 -0.12 -10.10
N ILE A 433 -17.88 0.13 -9.38
CA ILE A 433 -17.38 1.48 -9.10
C ILE A 433 -16.02 1.65 -9.76
N GLU A 434 -15.79 2.81 -10.36
CA GLU A 434 -14.50 3.19 -10.93
C GLU A 434 -14.02 4.48 -10.26
N ILE A 435 -12.96 4.40 -9.46
CA ILE A 435 -12.37 5.61 -8.85
C ILE A 435 -11.46 6.24 -9.89
N ASN A 436 -11.82 7.43 -10.36
CA ASN A 436 -11.21 8.07 -11.52
C ASN A 436 -10.15 9.10 -11.15
N SER A 437 -10.35 9.80 -10.03
CA SER A 437 -9.47 10.89 -9.63
C SER A 437 -9.67 11.28 -8.16
N ASN A 438 -8.99 12.34 -7.73
CA ASN A 438 -9.24 13.01 -6.46
C ASN A 438 -9.13 14.54 -6.66
N THR A 439 -9.65 15.31 -5.72
CA THR A 439 -9.69 16.79 -5.83
C THR A 439 -8.42 17.47 -5.30
N THR A 440 -7.31 16.75 -5.12
CA THR A 440 -6.04 17.32 -4.67
C THR A 440 -5.29 18.01 -5.83
N ASP A 441 -4.37 18.91 -5.50
CA ASP A 441 -3.50 19.55 -6.50
C ASP A 441 -2.39 18.61 -7.03
N SER A 442 -2.14 17.52 -6.30
CA SER A 442 -1.16 16.47 -6.61
C SER A 442 -1.84 15.09 -6.54
N PRO A 443 -2.70 14.76 -7.52
CA PRO A 443 -3.51 13.56 -7.46
C PRO A 443 -2.68 12.27 -7.47
N LEU A 444 -1.41 12.36 -7.87
CA LEU A 444 -0.45 11.26 -7.92
C LEU A 444 0.27 10.98 -6.58
N ASP A 445 0.28 11.94 -5.65
CA ASP A 445 1.17 11.88 -4.48
C ASP A 445 0.50 11.27 -3.23
N TYR A 446 -0.83 11.44 -3.06
CA TYR A 446 -1.57 11.02 -1.85
C TYR A 446 -3.04 10.69 -2.16
N TYR A 447 -3.39 9.41 -2.21
CA TYR A 447 -4.43 8.97 -3.16
C TYR A 447 -5.81 8.60 -2.58
N TYR A 448 -5.92 7.99 -1.39
CA TYR A 448 -7.22 7.61 -0.83
C TYR A 448 -7.23 7.52 0.69
N TYR A 449 -8.36 7.92 1.31
CA TYR A 449 -8.66 7.70 2.73
C TYR A 449 -9.40 6.38 2.97
N PHE A 450 -10.06 5.85 1.94
CA PHE A 450 -11.05 4.79 2.07
C PHE A 450 -10.51 3.50 1.46
N TYR A 451 -10.34 2.49 2.30
CA TYR A 451 -9.77 1.18 1.97
C TYR A 451 -10.87 0.12 2.01
N ASN A 452 -10.61 -1.05 1.41
CA ASN A 452 -11.41 -2.28 1.59
C ASN A 452 -12.94 -2.04 1.53
N TRP A 453 -13.40 -1.51 0.40
CA TRP A 453 -14.80 -1.16 0.15
C TRP A 453 -15.65 -2.42 0.07
N GLN A 454 -16.73 -2.49 0.84
CA GLN A 454 -17.76 -3.50 0.67
C GLN A 454 -18.87 -2.97 -0.21
N LEU A 455 -19.02 -3.57 -1.39
CA LEU A 455 -20.11 -3.27 -2.32
C LEU A 455 -21.21 -4.33 -2.19
N GLU A 456 -22.46 -3.93 -2.40
CA GLU A 456 -23.61 -4.83 -2.45
C GLU A 456 -24.59 -4.38 -3.55
N ILE A 457 -25.02 -5.34 -4.37
CA ILE A 457 -26.09 -5.16 -5.35
C ILE A 457 -27.37 -5.77 -4.79
N ASN A 458 -28.35 -4.90 -4.53
CA ASN A 458 -29.66 -5.34 -4.07
C ASN A 458 -30.49 -5.85 -5.25
N CYS A 459 -31.15 -6.99 -5.06
CA CYS A 459 -32.09 -7.50 -6.04
C CYS A 459 -33.36 -6.64 -6.07
N GLU A 460 -33.65 -6.06 -7.22
CA GLU A 460 -34.84 -5.24 -7.44
C GLU A 460 -36.09 -6.11 -7.61
N ASN A 461 -37.12 -5.78 -6.84
CA ASN A 461 -38.39 -6.49 -6.93
C ASN A 461 -39.20 -6.03 -8.15
N ILE A 462 -39.78 -6.99 -8.86
CA ILE A 462 -40.75 -6.71 -9.92
C ILE A 462 -42.10 -6.44 -9.26
N LEU A 463 -42.52 -5.18 -9.26
CA LEU A 463 -43.81 -4.76 -8.73
C LEU A 463 -44.96 -5.15 -9.67
N GLY A 464 -46.03 -5.71 -9.11
CA GLY A 464 -47.27 -5.98 -9.82
C GLY A 464 -48.18 -6.91 -9.02
N CYS A 465 -49.40 -7.15 -9.51
CA CYS A 465 -50.31 -8.04 -8.79
C CYS A 465 -49.77 -9.49 -8.75
N THR A 466 -49.55 -10.02 -7.55
CA THR A 466 -49.04 -11.39 -7.32
C THR A 466 -50.15 -12.43 -7.10
N ASP A 467 -51.42 -12.02 -6.99
CA ASP A 467 -52.55 -12.94 -6.84
C ASP A 467 -52.97 -13.53 -8.19
N GLN A 468 -52.75 -14.83 -8.37
CA GLN A 468 -53.15 -15.59 -9.58
C GLN A 468 -54.64 -15.50 -9.95
N ASN A 469 -55.50 -15.07 -9.03
CA ASN A 469 -56.94 -14.90 -9.26
C ASN A 469 -57.32 -13.48 -9.70
N ALA A 470 -56.38 -12.54 -9.74
CA ALA A 470 -56.62 -11.19 -10.21
C ALA A 470 -56.57 -11.11 -11.74
N CYS A 471 -57.35 -10.20 -12.31
CA CYS A 471 -57.45 -9.96 -13.74
C CYS A 471 -56.23 -9.27 -14.35
N ASN A 472 -55.40 -8.63 -13.52
CA ASN A 472 -54.11 -8.07 -13.89
C ASN A 472 -52.95 -8.80 -13.20
N TYR A 473 -53.12 -10.08 -12.86
CA TYR A 473 -52.04 -10.92 -12.35
C TYR A 473 -50.81 -10.85 -13.26
N ASN A 474 -49.66 -10.56 -12.66
CA ASN A 474 -48.38 -10.55 -13.33
C ASN A 474 -47.55 -11.73 -12.84
N GLU A 475 -47.35 -12.72 -13.71
CA GLU A 475 -46.56 -13.92 -13.39
C GLU A 475 -45.08 -13.63 -13.07
N ASN A 476 -44.59 -12.45 -13.48
CA ASN A 476 -43.23 -12.00 -13.19
C ASN A 476 -43.15 -11.10 -11.95
N ALA A 477 -44.27 -10.71 -11.32
CA ALA A 477 -44.22 -9.87 -10.14
C ALA A 477 -43.69 -10.65 -8.93
N THR A 478 -42.67 -10.12 -8.26
CA THR A 478 -42.12 -10.66 -7.01
C THR A 478 -42.74 -10.02 -5.78
N ASP A 479 -43.27 -8.80 -5.90
CA ASP A 479 -43.94 -8.07 -4.83
C ASP A 479 -45.27 -7.47 -5.28
N ASP A 480 -46.30 -7.62 -4.44
CA ASP A 480 -47.62 -7.03 -4.65
C ASP A 480 -47.57 -5.51 -4.47
N ASP A 481 -47.83 -4.78 -5.54
CA ASP A 481 -47.92 -3.31 -5.52
C ASP A 481 -49.32 -2.80 -5.11
N GLY A 482 -50.23 -3.71 -4.75
CA GLY A 482 -51.59 -3.42 -4.35
C GLY A 482 -52.48 -3.00 -5.52
N THR A 483 -52.05 -3.24 -6.76
CA THR A 483 -52.85 -2.93 -7.96
C THR A 483 -53.76 -4.08 -8.39
N CYS A 484 -53.79 -5.21 -7.68
CA CYS A 484 -54.66 -6.35 -8.02
C CYS A 484 -56.12 -5.93 -8.27
N GLN A 485 -56.64 -6.27 -9.45
CA GLN A 485 -57.99 -6.01 -9.90
C GLN A 485 -58.75 -7.34 -9.97
N PHE A 486 -59.89 -7.43 -9.30
CA PHE A 486 -60.72 -8.63 -9.24
C PHE A 486 -62.06 -8.41 -9.93
N SER A 487 -62.77 -9.52 -10.17
CA SER A 487 -64.15 -9.45 -10.68
C SER A 487 -65.02 -8.58 -9.76
N GLY A 488 -65.66 -7.56 -10.32
CA GLY A 488 -66.46 -6.57 -9.60
C GLY A 488 -65.74 -5.25 -9.30
N ASP A 489 -64.44 -5.12 -9.61
CA ASP A 489 -63.72 -3.86 -9.53
C ASP A 489 -63.98 -2.97 -10.76
N ASP A 490 -63.91 -1.65 -10.57
CA ASP A 490 -64.06 -0.65 -11.63
C ASP A 490 -62.94 -0.76 -12.68
N CYS A 491 -63.31 -0.71 -13.96
CA CYS A 491 -62.39 -0.76 -15.09
C CYS A 491 -62.77 0.28 -16.16
N ILE A 492 -61.83 0.61 -17.05
CA ILE A 492 -62.08 1.48 -18.21
C ILE A 492 -62.30 0.61 -19.44
N ILE A 493 -63.39 0.84 -20.16
CA ILE A 493 -63.72 0.04 -21.34
C ILE A 493 -62.70 0.30 -22.46
N PRO A 494 -62.08 -0.73 -23.04
CA PRO A 494 -61.11 -0.57 -24.13
C PRO A 494 -61.74 0.14 -25.34
N GLY A 495 -61.16 1.28 -25.74
CA GLY A 495 -61.63 2.09 -26.89
C GLY A 495 -62.27 3.44 -26.54
N SER A 496 -62.47 3.74 -25.26
CA SER A 496 -62.96 5.03 -24.78
C SER A 496 -61.85 6.11 -24.83
N ILE A 497 -61.72 6.82 -25.94
CA ILE A 497 -60.78 7.95 -26.09
C ILE A 497 -61.58 9.23 -26.30
N GLY A 498 -61.58 10.13 -25.32
CA GLY A 498 -62.29 11.41 -25.37
C GLY A 498 -62.73 11.89 -23.98
N PRO A 499 -63.47 13.02 -23.89
CA PRO A 499 -63.97 13.55 -22.61
C PRO A 499 -65.01 12.65 -21.92
N ASP A 500 -65.50 11.62 -22.61
CA ASP A 500 -66.45 10.62 -22.11
C ASP A 500 -65.72 9.29 -21.92
N ILE A 501 -65.07 9.12 -20.76
CA ILE A 501 -64.50 7.83 -20.34
C ILE A 501 -65.67 6.93 -19.89
N GLU A 502 -65.93 5.84 -20.61
CA GLU A 502 -66.89 4.83 -20.16
C GLU A 502 -66.23 3.84 -19.19
N TYR A 503 -66.83 3.75 -17.99
CA TYR A 503 -66.42 2.84 -16.93
C TYR A 503 -67.27 1.56 -16.97
N GLY A 504 -66.65 0.42 -16.70
CA GLY A 504 -67.26 -0.88 -16.57
C GLY A 504 -66.81 -1.59 -15.29
N LEU A 505 -67.17 -2.87 -15.16
CA LEU A 505 -66.65 -3.75 -14.12
C LEU A 505 -65.91 -4.92 -14.75
N TRP A 506 -64.81 -5.37 -14.13
CA TRP A 506 -64.19 -6.64 -14.51
C TRP A 506 -65.15 -7.79 -14.22
N ASN A 507 -65.36 -8.68 -15.19
CA ASN A 507 -66.13 -9.91 -14.99
C ASN A 507 -65.23 -11.09 -14.57
N GLU A 508 -65.84 -12.25 -14.28
CA GLU A 508 -65.12 -13.49 -13.90
C GLU A 508 -64.16 -14.01 -14.99
N ASN A 509 -64.29 -13.55 -16.24
CA ASN A 509 -63.39 -13.88 -17.35
C ASN A 509 -62.33 -12.81 -17.58
N CYS A 510 -62.21 -11.82 -16.69
CA CYS A 510 -61.30 -10.70 -16.82
C CYS A 510 -61.48 -9.91 -18.12
N GLU A 511 -62.74 -9.66 -18.46
CA GLU A 511 -63.14 -8.71 -19.50
C GLU A 511 -63.82 -7.51 -18.82
N CYS A 512 -63.41 -6.30 -19.20
CA CYS A 512 -64.06 -5.08 -18.74
C CYS A 512 -65.39 -4.90 -19.49
N ILE A 513 -66.52 -5.13 -18.79
CA ILE A 513 -67.85 -5.09 -19.39
C ILE A 513 -68.67 -3.90 -18.87
N PHE A 514 -69.47 -3.32 -19.75
CA PHE A 514 -70.38 -2.22 -19.41
C PHE A 514 -71.51 -2.75 -18.51
N ASP A 515 -71.62 -2.25 -17.28
CA ASP A 515 -72.73 -2.59 -16.39
C ASP A 515 -73.85 -1.54 -16.47
N ASN A 516 -74.97 -1.91 -17.10
CA ASN A 516 -76.18 -1.09 -17.19
C ASN A 516 -76.98 -1.03 -15.86
N SER A 517 -76.51 -1.65 -14.78
CA SER A 517 -77.26 -1.76 -13.53
C SER A 517 -77.25 -0.51 -12.63
N ASN A 518 -76.38 0.49 -12.89
CA ASN A 518 -76.17 1.65 -12.00
C ASN A 518 -76.30 3.04 -12.65
N LEU A 519 -77.14 3.21 -13.67
CA LEU A 519 -77.32 4.51 -14.33
C LEU A 519 -78.05 5.59 -13.49
N ASN A 520 -78.27 5.41 -12.18
CA ASN A 520 -79.10 6.30 -11.36
C ASN A 520 -78.59 6.67 -9.95
N SER A 521 -77.31 6.47 -9.61
CA SER A 521 -76.83 6.82 -8.24
C SER A 521 -75.56 7.67 -8.13
N HIS A 522 -75.03 8.27 -9.20
CA HIS A 522 -73.83 9.12 -9.10
C HIS A 522 -74.03 10.56 -9.58
N ILE A 523 -75.10 11.18 -9.09
CA ILE A 523 -75.12 12.63 -8.86
C ILE A 523 -75.42 12.82 -7.37
N GLU A 524 -74.50 13.49 -6.67
CA GLU A 524 -74.48 13.81 -5.23
C GLU A 524 -73.98 12.73 -4.25
N SER A 525 -72.65 12.62 -4.14
CA SER A 525 -72.00 12.84 -2.84
C SER A 525 -70.54 13.23 -3.06
N ASN A 526 -70.12 14.37 -2.51
CA ASN A 526 -68.70 14.76 -2.36
C ASN A 526 -68.04 13.74 -1.42
N LYS A 527 -67.61 12.61 -1.95
CA LYS A 527 -66.93 11.57 -1.19
C LYS A 527 -65.45 11.64 -1.53
N ILE A 528 -64.62 11.71 -0.50
CA ILE A 528 -63.16 11.68 -0.65
C ILE A 528 -62.80 10.28 -1.17
N ILE A 529 -62.22 10.21 -2.36
CA ILE A 529 -61.80 8.97 -3.00
C ILE A 529 -60.33 8.66 -2.74
N ARG A 530 -59.48 9.68 -2.56
CA ARG A 530 -58.09 9.54 -2.13
C ARG A 530 -57.63 10.72 -1.30
N LYS A 531 -56.71 10.44 -0.37
CA LYS A 531 -55.94 11.44 0.37
C LYS A 531 -54.49 11.29 -0.03
N LEU A 532 -53.93 12.32 -0.64
CA LEU A 532 -52.59 12.29 -1.20
C LEU A 532 -51.63 13.18 -0.41
N ASP A 533 -50.40 12.72 -0.21
CA ASP A 533 -49.32 13.56 0.29
C ASP A 533 -48.81 14.53 -0.80
N ILE A 534 -47.82 15.37 -0.46
CA ILE A 534 -47.24 16.35 -1.39
C ILE A 534 -46.52 15.71 -2.60
N LEU A 535 -46.26 14.40 -2.56
CA LEU A 535 -45.65 13.62 -3.64
C LEU A 535 -46.69 12.78 -4.41
N GLY A 536 -47.99 12.92 -4.10
CA GLY A 536 -49.06 12.22 -4.82
C GLY A 536 -49.33 10.79 -4.35
N ARG A 537 -48.81 10.38 -3.18
CA ARG A 537 -48.99 9.03 -2.61
C ARG A 537 -50.15 8.98 -1.63
N ASN A 538 -50.85 7.85 -1.54
CA ASN A 538 -51.94 7.68 -0.57
C ASN A 538 -51.44 7.80 0.87
N THR A 539 -52.12 8.59 1.71
CA THR A 539 -51.73 8.83 3.10
C THR A 539 -52.91 8.94 4.05
N ASN A 540 -52.73 8.42 5.27
CA ASN A 540 -53.68 8.54 6.39
C ASN A 540 -53.15 9.46 7.52
N MET A 541 -51.94 10.03 7.37
CA MET A 541 -51.32 10.87 8.41
C MET A 541 -51.91 12.28 8.41
N MET A 542 -52.34 12.77 9.57
CA MET A 542 -52.98 14.10 9.72
C MET A 542 -52.01 15.27 9.97
N ASN A 543 -50.70 15.04 10.07
CA ASN A 543 -49.74 16.10 10.48
C ASN A 543 -48.95 16.74 9.32
N LYS A 544 -49.47 16.75 8.08
CA LYS A 544 -48.84 17.40 6.90
C LYS A 544 -49.91 17.98 5.95
N ILE A 545 -49.48 18.73 4.92
CA ILE A 545 -50.35 19.16 3.80
C ILE A 545 -50.89 17.91 3.08
N ILE A 546 -52.21 17.80 2.95
CA ILE A 546 -52.89 16.70 2.26
C ILE A 546 -53.75 17.26 1.14
N PHE A 547 -53.79 16.56 0.00
CA PHE A 547 -54.71 16.82 -1.08
C PHE A 547 -55.84 15.77 -1.05
N GLU A 548 -57.08 16.22 -0.87
CA GLU A 548 -58.26 15.37 -0.93
C GLU A 548 -58.81 15.39 -2.36
N LEU A 549 -58.74 14.24 -3.05
CA LEU A 549 -59.39 14.04 -4.34
C LEU A 549 -60.84 13.63 -4.07
N ASN A 550 -61.79 14.38 -4.60
CA ASN A 550 -63.21 14.07 -4.49
C ASN A 550 -63.72 13.32 -5.72
N SER A 551 -64.77 12.53 -5.52
CA SER A 551 -65.48 11.77 -6.56
C SER A 551 -66.01 12.61 -7.73
N ASN A 552 -66.05 13.94 -7.61
CA ASN A 552 -66.43 14.87 -8.67
C ASN A 552 -65.25 15.56 -9.37
N GLY A 553 -64.02 15.11 -9.12
CA GLY A 553 -62.81 15.63 -9.76
C GLY A 553 -62.24 16.91 -9.12
N LEU A 554 -62.83 17.43 -8.04
CA LEU A 554 -62.26 18.55 -7.29
C LEU A 554 -61.11 18.06 -6.39
N VAL A 555 -60.01 18.80 -6.42
CA VAL A 555 -58.86 18.61 -5.52
C VAL A 555 -58.84 19.71 -4.48
N GLU A 556 -58.99 19.33 -3.20
CA GLU A 556 -58.94 20.28 -2.08
C GLU A 556 -57.63 20.11 -1.30
N LYS A 557 -56.86 21.19 -1.16
CA LYS A 557 -55.68 21.22 -0.29
C LYS A 557 -56.12 21.50 1.16
N LYS A 558 -55.80 20.59 2.09
CA LYS A 558 -55.98 20.81 3.53
C LYS A 558 -54.64 20.87 4.25
N LEU A 559 -54.49 21.94 5.04
CA LEU A 559 -53.33 22.18 5.90
C LEU A 559 -53.79 21.93 7.34
N PHE A 560 -53.21 20.91 7.98
CA PHE A 560 -53.41 20.63 9.39
C PHE A 560 -52.18 21.15 10.14
N ILE A 561 -52.40 22.12 11.03
CA ILE A 561 -51.39 22.69 11.93
C ILE A 561 -51.81 22.25 13.34
N GLU A 562 -50.90 21.67 14.13
CA GLU A 562 -51.13 21.39 15.55
C GLU A 562 -51.31 22.67 16.37
#